data_AF-A0A074YRN1-F1
#
_entry.id   AF-A0A074YRN1-F1
#
_cell.length_a   1.000
_cell.length_b   1.000
_cell.length_c   1.000
_cell.angle_alpha   90.00
_cell.angle_beta   90.00
_cell.angle_gamma   90.00
#
_symmetry.space_group_name_H-M   'P 1'
#
loop_
_entity.id
_entity.type
_entity.pdbx_description
1 polymer ?
#
loop_
_entity_poly.entity_id
_entity_poly.type
_entity_poly.pdbx_seq_one_letter_code
_entity_poly.pdbx_strand_id
1 'polypeptide(L)'
;MKTHTGKQGRLSDAKKASRLQTKAQDCEVINVAEKGVQVEEKASSAAMHVPHLPTPIPHRNFVLSSTMFARRDLIKGIEHLLPSPNYIERDFNSARNFGGISSQTSEADEADIILAPGHGLMLTSLQKLVQKSLPGQVTRNGVRERIVQLGRRYERLIIMVQHDWGGNQQRPLDGRSSGELVSLINFCAAQSHGIQVLYIPGSESALVTWIVASMVRFGLDDPTIQLLQEETTWELFLRKAGMDAFAAQVVLIKLRMPDVVPPCSDERSYGLPGFVMMGKTERLKRFGALFGGDKILKKVSMAIDGSWT
;
A
#
# COMPACT_ATOMS: atom_id res chain seq x y z
N MET A 1 56.47 7.91 -62.50
CA MET A 1 56.13 6.80 -63.42
C MET A 1 54.68 6.43 -63.16
N LYS A 2 53.76 6.94 -64.00
CA LYS A 2 53.06 6.20 -65.07
C LYS A 2 52.04 5.18 -64.51
N THR A 3 50.76 5.56 -64.36
CA THR A 3 49.63 5.45 -65.34
C THR A 3 49.09 4.01 -65.44
N HIS A 4 47.80 3.66 -65.50
CA HIS A 4 46.67 4.12 -66.31
C HIS A 4 45.40 3.36 -65.79
N THR A 5 44.27 3.99 -65.42
CA THR A 5 43.03 4.37 -66.18
C THR A 5 42.03 3.28 -66.60
N GLY A 6 40.75 3.65 -66.43
CA GLY A 6 39.66 3.49 -67.41
C GLY A 6 38.45 2.73 -66.87
N LYS A 7 37.17 3.08 -67.12
CA LYS A 7 36.47 4.13 -67.90
C LYS A 7 34.94 3.96 -67.61
N GLN A 8 34.17 5.03 -67.35
CA GLN A 8 33.08 5.63 -68.19
C GLN A 8 31.81 4.78 -68.45
N GLY A 9 30.57 5.31 -68.51
CA GLY A 9 30.04 6.68 -68.74
C GLY A 9 28.64 6.92 -68.10
N ARG A 10 28.20 8.18 -67.83
CA ARG A 10 27.61 9.27 -68.67
C ARG A 10 26.16 9.03 -69.15
N LEU A 11 25.18 9.80 -68.62
CA LEU A 11 24.34 10.87 -69.27
C LEU A 11 23.37 10.34 -70.36
N SER A 12 22.10 10.76 -70.54
CA SER A 12 21.28 11.94 -70.17
C SER A 12 19.79 11.68 -70.53
N ASP A 13 18.91 12.67 -70.25
CA ASP A 13 17.63 13.04 -70.92
C ASP A 13 16.45 13.08 -69.92
N ALA A 14 16.00 14.23 -69.39
CA ALA A 14 15.42 15.45 -69.97
C ALA A 14 14.00 15.32 -70.53
N LYS A 15 13.10 16.20 -70.01
CA LYS A 15 11.78 16.65 -70.51
C LYS A 15 10.54 15.79 -70.24
N LYS A 16 9.66 16.28 -69.34
CA LYS A 16 8.43 17.01 -69.75
C LYS A 16 7.74 17.69 -68.56
N ALA A 17 7.54 19.00 -68.68
CA ALA A 17 6.62 19.80 -67.89
C ALA A 17 5.61 20.44 -68.87
N SER A 18 4.31 20.36 -68.57
CA SER A 18 3.23 21.31 -68.94
C SER A 18 1.90 20.74 -68.40
N ARG A 19 1.25 21.31 -67.37
CA ARG A 19 0.50 22.58 -67.32
C ARG A 19 -0.80 22.54 -68.14
N LEU A 20 -1.96 22.50 -67.47
CA LEU A 20 -3.14 23.34 -67.74
C LEU A 20 -4.25 23.11 -66.69
N GLN A 21 -4.74 24.24 -66.17
CA GLN A 21 -5.88 24.45 -65.27
C GLN A 21 -7.21 24.27 -66.04
N THR A 22 -8.35 24.10 -65.36
CA THR A 22 -9.41 25.13 -65.12
C THR A 22 -10.79 24.51 -64.78
N LYS A 23 -11.56 25.23 -63.92
CA LYS A 23 -13.01 25.22 -63.60
C LYS A 23 -13.44 24.24 -62.48
N ALA A 24 -13.87 24.63 -61.27
CA ALA A 24 -14.78 25.67 -60.73
C ALA A 24 -16.29 25.37 -60.89
N GLN A 25 -17.01 25.49 -59.75
CA GLN A 25 -18.47 25.59 -59.51
C GLN A 25 -19.26 24.27 -59.38
N ASP A 26 -20.17 24.04 -58.41
CA ASP A 26 -20.98 24.94 -57.56
C ASP A 26 -21.45 24.29 -56.21
N CYS A 27 -21.71 25.17 -55.22
CA CYS A 27 -22.71 25.20 -54.11
C CYS A 27 -22.80 24.04 -53.09
N GLU A 28 -23.05 24.25 -51.79
CA GLU A 28 -23.89 25.27 -51.15
C GLU A 28 -23.49 25.54 -49.68
N VAL A 29 -23.78 26.76 -49.25
CA VAL A 29 -23.46 27.39 -47.96
C VAL A 29 -24.62 27.22 -46.98
N ILE A 30 -24.35 26.86 -45.73
CA ILE A 30 -25.22 27.25 -44.61
C ILE A 30 -24.36 27.88 -43.51
N ASN A 31 -24.44 29.21 -43.43
CA ASN A 31 -24.04 30.03 -42.30
C ASN A 31 -25.11 29.96 -41.21
N VAL A 32 -24.72 29.70 -39.96
CA VAL A 32 -25.46 30.20 -38.79
C VAL A 32 -24.48 30.69 -37.72
N ALA A 33 -24.36 32.02 -37.72
CA ALA A 33 -24.23 32.94 -36.59
C ALA A 33 -23.29 32.60 -35.42
N GLU A 34 -22.23 33.41 -35.33
CA GLU A 34 -21.53 33.76 -34.10
C GLU A 34 -22.52 34.17 -32.99
N LYS A 35 -22.46 33.46 -31.86
CA LYS A 35 -22.79 34.04 -30.55
C LYS A 35 -21.61 33.81 -29.63
N GLY A 36 -21.00 34.90 -29.21
CA GLY A 36 -19.98 34.91 -28.18
C GLY A 36 -20.48 34.21 -26.93
N VAL A 37 -19.81 33.12 -26.56
CA VAL A 37 -19.94 32.53 -25.24
C VAL A 37 -18.82 33.11 -24.41
N GLN A 38 -19.20 34.03 -23.53
CA GLN A 38 -18.36 34.42 -22.40
C GLN A 38 -18.07 33.15 -21.61
N VAL A 39 -16.81 32.73 -21.61
CA VAL A 39 -16.33 31.69 -20.71
C VAL A 39 -16.23 32.35 -19.33
N GLU A 40 -17.32 32.32 -18.58
CA GLU A 40 -17.27 32.46 -17.13
C GLU A 40 -16.38 31.35 -16.60
N GLU A 41 -15.17 31.72 -16.19
CA GLU A 41 -14.24 30.92 -15.40
C GLU A 41 -14.86 30.68 -14.01
N LYS A 42 -15.86 29.79 -13.94
CA LYS A 42 -16.30 29.19 -12.69
C LYS A 42 -15.32 28.10 -12.32
N ALA A 43 -14.36 28.46 -11.47
CA ALA A 43 -13.61 27.52 -10.66
C ALA A 43 -14.59 26.67 -9.82
N SER A 44 -15.07 25.57 -10.41
CA SER A 44 -15.73 24.50 -9.68
C SER A 44 -14.65 23.83 -8.84
N SER A 45 -14.55 24.26 -7.58
CA SER A 45 -13.86 23.52 -6.53
C SER A 45 -14.48 22.13 -6.48
N ALA A 46 -13.87 21.16 -7.15
CA ALA A 46 -14.24 19.76 -7.05
C ALA A 46 -13.90 19.30 -5.63
N ALA A 47 -14.85 19.47 -4.71
CA ALA A 47 -14.78 18.89 -3.38
C ALA A 47 -14.57 17.39 -3.56
N MET A 48 -13.40 16.90 -3.17
CA MET A 48 -13.03 15.50 -3.31
C MET A 48 -14.06 14.61 -2.61
N HIS A 49 -14.37 13.47 -3.23
CA HIS A 49 -15.28 12.47 -2.70
C HIS A 49 -14.70 11.83 -1.43
N VAL A 50 -15.06 12.37 -0.27
CA VAL A 50 -14.82 11.74 1.03
C VAL A 50 -15.67 10.47 1.08
N PRO A 51 -15.11 9.32 1.48
CA PRO A 51 -15.87 8.07 1.48
C PRO A 51 -17.03 8.19 2.47
N HIS A 52 -18.22 7.77 2.02
CA HIS A 52 -19.37 7.63 2.90
C HIS A 52 -19.13 6.48 3.88
N LEU A 53 -19.18 6.77 5.18
CA LEU A 53 -19.10 5.77 6.22
C LEU A 53 -20.48 5.14 6.44
N PRO A 54 -20.57 3.80 6.55
CA PRO A 54 -21.84 3.16 6.88
C PRO A 54 -22.26 3.53 8.31
N THR A 55 -23.57 3.73 8.51
CA THR A 55 -24.17 3.97 9.81
C THR A 55 -25.15 2.83 10.14
N PRO A 56 -24.94 2.06 11.23
CA PRO A 56 -23.83 2.14 12.19
C PRO A 56 -22.51 1.60 11.63
N ILE A 57 -21.39 2.12 12.15
CA ILE A 57 -20.06 1.65 11.77
C ILE A 57 -19.82 0.28 12.40
N PRO A 58 -19.47 -0.77 11.63
CA PRO A 58 -19.29 -2.10 12.18
C PRO A 58 -18.05 -2.17 13.08
N HIS A 59 -18.13 -3.05 14.09
CA HIS A 59 -17.03 -3.29 15.01
C HIS A 59 -15.95 -4.11 14.30
N ARG A 60 -14.71 -3.62 14.35
CA ARG A 60 -13.55 -4.25 13.73
C ARG A 60 -12.38 -4.21 14.70
N ASN A 61 -11.60 -5.28 14.73
CA ASN A 61 -10.34 -5.33 15.48
C ASN A 61 -9.22 -4.77 14.60
N PHE A 62 -8.25 -4.08 15.20
CA PHE A 62 -7.08 -3.59 14.48
C PHE A 62 -5.86 -3.46 15.41
N VAL A 63 -4.68 -3.41 14.80
CA VAL A 63 -3.42 -3.15 15.51
C VAL A 63 -2.91 -1.78 15.13
N LEU A 64 -2.53 -0.98 16.13
CA LEU A 64 -1.91 0.32 15.94
C LEU A 64 -0.44 0.27 16.38
N SER A 65 0.44 0.81 15.55
CA SER A 65 1.82 1.07 15.96
C SER A 65 1.87 2.10 17.09
N SER A 66 2.74 1.93 18.08
CA SER A 66 2.98 2.93 19.15
C SER A 66 3.32 4.32 18.58
N THR A 67 3.91 4.40 17.39
CA THR A 67 4.20 5.69 16.72
C THR A 67 2.94 6.47 16.31
N MET A 68 1.78 5.81 16.19
CA MET A 68 0.51 6.46 15.90
C MET A 68 0.01 7.28 17.08
N PHE A 69 0.30 6.88 18.32
CA PHE A 69 -0.11 7.59 19.53
C PHE A 69 0.63 8.92 19.73
N ALA A 70 1.75 9.13 19.03
CA ALA A 70 2.37 10.45 18.92
C ALA A 70 1.48 11.46 18.16
N ARG A 71 0.56 10.98 17.30
CA ARG A 71 -0.41 11.81 16.56
C ARG A 71 -1.76 11.78 17.27
N ARG A 72 -1.83 12.45 18.43
CA ARG A 72 -3.00 12.43 19.32
C ARG A 72 -4.28 12.91 18.63
N ASP A 73 -4.19 13.87 17.72
CA ASP A 73 -5.36 14.42 17.02
C ASP A 73 -5.97 13.41 16.05
N LEU A 74 -5.15 12.65 15.32
CA LEU A 74 -5.60 11.52 14.50
C LEU A 74 -6.33 10.47 15.33
N ILE A 75 -5.74 10.06 16.47
CA ILE A 75 -6.34 9.03 17.34
C ILE A 75 -7.69 9.52 17.88
N LYS A 76 -7.75 10.76 18.39
CA LYS A 76 -9.01 11.36 18.84
C LYS A 76 -10.06 11.44 17.73
N GLY A 77 -9.64 11.78 16.51
CA GLY A 77 -10.52 11.79 15.35
C GLY A 77 -11.07 10.40 15.03
N ILE A 78 -10.23 9.37 15.08
CA ILE A 78 -10.62 7.97 14.87
C ILE A 78 -11.60 7.53 15.96
N GLU A 79 -11.31 7.80 17.24
CA GLU A 79 -12.18 7.49 18.39
C GLU A 79 -13.50 8.27 18.34
N HIS A 80 -13.51 9.49 17.80
CA HIS A 80 -14.74 10.24 17.60
C HIS A 80 -15.66 9.61 16.54
N LEU A 81 -15.08 9.04 15.49
CA LEU A 81 -15.83 8.33 14.46
C LEU A 81 -16.12 6.87 14.85
N LEU A 82 -15.37 6.27 15.77
CA LEU A 82 -15.53 4.90 16.26
C LEU A 82 -15.85 4.92 17.76
N PRO A 83 -17.13 4.92 18.16
CA PRO A 83 -17.52 5.03 19.57
C PRO A 83 -17.03 3.89 20.48
N SER A 84 -16.64 2.74 19.92
CA SER A 84 -16.06 1.60 20.65
C SER A 84 -14.98 0.90 19.82
N PRO A 85 -13.80 1.51 19.68
CA PRO A 85 -12.75 0.96 18.84
C PRO A 85 -12.03 -0.16 19.58
N ASN A 86 -12.02 -1.37 19.02
CA ASN A 86 -11.25 -2.48 19.58
C ASN A 86 -9.87 -2.51 18.91
N TYR A 87 -8.90 -1.83 19.53
CA TYR A 87 -7.53 -1.82 19.06
C TYR A 87 -6.55 -2.29 20.10
N ILE A 88 -5.48 -2.90 19.62
CA ILE A 88 -4.29 -3.17 20.42
C ILE A 88 -3.15 -2.27 19.98
N GLU A 89 -2.35 -1.82 20.94
CA GLU A 89 -1.12 -1.09 20.68
C GLU A 89 0.05 -2.06 20.53
N ARG A 90 0.93 -1.81 19.57
CA ARG A 90 2.18 -2.57 19.39
C ARG A 90 3.37 -1.65 19.18
N ASP A 91 4.41 -1.88 19.97
CA ASP A 91 5.70 -1.25 19.72
C ASP A 91 6.51 -2.09 18.72
N PHE A 92 6.77 -1.48 17.57
CA PHE A 92 7.59 -2.07 16.51
C PHE A 92 9.02 -1.53 16.51
N ASN A 93 9.30 -0.41 17.18
CA ASN A 93 10.60 0.24 17.12
C ASN A 93 11.62 -0.31 18.13
N SER A 94 11.16 -0.94 19.20
CA SER A 94 12.05 -1.51 20.20
C SER A 94 12.80 -2.71 19.62
N ALA A 95 14.13 -2.57 19.44
CA ALA A 95 15.02 -3.68 19.10
C ALA A 95 14.93 -4.74 20.21
N ARG A 96 14.26 -5.87 19.92
CA ARG A 96 14.00 -6.90 20.91
C ARG A 96 15.15 -7.90 20.98
N ASN A 97 15.73 -8.02 22.17
CA ASN A 97 16.74 -9.03 22.48
C ASN A 97 16.05 -10.33 22.87
N PHE A 98 15.89 -11.25 21.92
CA PHE A 98 15.55 -12.65 22.22
C PHE A 98 16.85 -13.47 22.25
N GLY A 99 17.31 -13.84 23.45
CA GLY A 99 18.39 -14.83 23.62
C GLY A 99 19.79 -14.40 23.15
N GLY A 100 20.14 -13.12 23.21
CA GLY A 100 21.50 -12.65 22.89
C GLY A 100 21.84 -12.53 21.40
N ILE A 101 20.92 -12.91 20.50
CA ILE A 101 21.04 -12.64 19.07
C ILE A 101 20.24 -11.38 18.78
N SER A 102 20.94 -10.26 18.62
CA SER A 102 20.34 -9.02 18.12
C SER A 102 19.83 -9.26 16.70
N SER A 103 18.55 -9.54 16.53
CA SER A 103 17.93 -9.57 15.20
C SER A 103 17.68 -8.12 14.78
N GLN A 104 18.72 -7.46 14.27
CA GLN A 104 18.60 -6.11 13.69
C GLN A 104 17.71 -6.07 12.44
N THR A 105 17.31 -7.22 11.92
CA THR A 105 16.60 -7.31 10.66
C THR A 105 15.26 -8.00 10.85
N SER A 106 14.19 -7.26 10.58
CA SER A 106 12.86 -7.71 10.16
C SER A 106 11.71 -7.72 11.17
N GLU A 107 11.90 -7.56 12.48
CA GLU A 107 10.75 -7.45 13.42
C GLU A 107 10.14 -6.05 13.50
N ALA A 108 10.91 -5.03 13.11
CA ALA A 108 10.59 -3.63 13.39
C ALA A 108 9.80 -2.89 12.29
N ASP A 109 9.74 -3.46 11.08
CA ASP A 109 9.12 -2.79 9.94
C ASP A 109 7.70 -3.30 9.72
N GLU A 110 6.79 -2.90 10.62
CA GLU A 110 5.35 -3.08 10.45
C GLU A 110 4.66 -1.79 9.98
N ALA A 111 3.45 -1.96 9.47
CA ALA A 111 2.62 -0.86 9.02
C ALA A 111 2.18 -0.02 10.23
N ASP A 112 1.82 1.24 9.99
CA ASP A 112 1.36 2.12 11.07
C ASP A 112 0.02 1.63 11.65
N ILE A 113 -0.80 0.99 10.80
CA ILE A 113 -2.06 0.33 11.18
C ILE A 113 -2.14 -1.02 10.47
N ILE A 114 -2.56 -2.06 11.18
CA ILE A 114 -2.85 -3.39 10.62
C ILE A 114 -4.35 -3.62 10.70
N LEU A 115 -4.98 -3.77 9.53
CA LEU A 115 -6.44 -3.83 9.39
C LEU A 115 -6.98 -5.25 9.54
N ALA A 116 -6.22 -6.22 9.02
CA ALA A 116 -6.55 -7.65 9.02
C ALA A 116 -5.25 -8.45 8.80
N PRO A 117 -5.24 -9.79 8.95
CA PRO A 117 -4.08 -10.61 8.63
C PRO A 117 -3.57 -10.30 7.21
N GLY A 118 -2.29 -9.98 7.06
CA GLY A 118 -1.70 -9.64 5.76
C GLY A 118 -2.14 -8.29 5.17
N HIS A 119 -2.92 -7.46 5.89
CA HIS A 119 -3.40 -6.17 5.41
C HIS A 119 -2.84 -5.01 6.25
N GLY A 120 -1.96 -4.21 5.65
CA GLY A 120 -1.30 -3.08 6.31
C GLY A 120 -1.68 -1.73 5.71
N LEU A 121 -1.61 -0.69 6.52
CA LEU A 121 -1.79 0.69 6.13
C LEU A 121 -0.61 1.54 6.65
N MET A 122 0.07 2.21 5.72
CA MET A 122 1.19 3.10 5.97
C MET A 122 0.77 4.55 5.72
N LEU A 123 1.04 5.42 6.68
CA LEU A 123 0.86 6.85 6.57
C LEU A 123 2.19 7.52 6.19
N THR A 124 2.17 8.28 5.11
CA THR A 124 3.28 9.13 4.72
C THR A 124 2.76 10.50 4.32
N SER A 125 3.67 11.45 4.13
CA SER A 125 3.31 12.78 3.65
C SER A 125 4.09 13.18 2.42
N LEU A 126 3.54 14.13 1.66
CA LEU A 126 4.22 14.70 0.51
C LEU A 126 5.57 15.29 0.88
N GLN A 127 5.69 15.95 2.03
CA GLN A 127 6.97 16.48 2.49
C GLN A 127 8.03 15.39 2.61
N LYS A 128 7.68 14.24 3.23
CA LYS A 128 8.58 13.08 3.37
C LYS A 128 8.92 12.43 2.03
N LEU A 129 8.05 12.53 1.03
CA LEU A 129 8.33 12.02 -0.32
C LEU A 129 9.29 12.92 -1.09
N VAL A 130 9.12 14.24 -0.97
CA VAL A 130 9.92 15.25 -1.67
C VAL A 130 11.27 15.48 -1.00
N GLN A 131 11.40 15.17 0.29
CA GLN A 131 12.64 15.23 1.04
C GLN A 131 13.65 14.22 0.49
N LYS A 132 14.56 14.71 -0.37
CA LYS A 132 15.69 13.93 -0.87
C LYS A 132 16.67 13.66 0.27
N SER A 133 17.32 12.50 0.22
CA SER A 133 18.44 12.16 1.09
C SER A 133 19.49 13.27 1.06
N LEU A 134 20.10 13.55 2.21
CA LEU A 134 21.11 14.62 2.34
C LEU A 134 22.27 14.38 1.35
N PRO A 135 22.83 15.45 0.75
CA PRO A 135 23.97 15.31 -0.15
C PRO A 135 25.16 14.68 0.60
N GLY A 136 25.62 13.52 0.11
CA GLY A 136 26.66 12.69 0.76
C GLY A 136 26.15 11.36 1.33
N GLN A 137 24.84 11.18 1.46
CA GLN A 137 24.24 9.92 1.91
C GLN A 137 23.74 9.11 0.70
N VAL A 138 24.30 7.90 0.49
CA VAL A 138 23.87 6.96 -0.56
C VAL A 138 22.52 6.31 -0.22
N THR A 139 21.97 6.60 0.96
CA THR A 139 20.72 6.02 1.45
C THR A 139 19.56 6.43 0.56
N ARG A 140 18.91 5.44 -0.02
CA ARG A 140 17.66 5.56 -0.78
C ARG A 140 16.61 6.29 0.08
N ASN A 141 15.64 6.96 -0.54
CA ASN A 141 14.54 7.61 0.17
C ASN A 141 13.94 6.62 1.19
N GLY A 142 14.06 6.89 2.49
CA GLY A 142 13.67 5.94 3.55
C GLY A 142 12.20 5.48 3.45
N VAL A 143 11.33 6.32 2.87
CA VAL A 143 9.95 5.94 2.54
C VAL A 143 9.88 4.79 1.53
N ARG A 144 10.67 4.84 0.45
CA ARG A 144 10.68 3.78 -0.58
C ARG A 144 11.25 2.48 -0.04
N GLU A 145 12.27 2.56 0.82
CA GLU A 145 12.86 1.40 1.47
C GLU A 145 11.87 0.74 2.43
N ARG A 146 11.17 1.53 3.25
CA ARG A 146 10.07 1.05 4.11
C ARG A 146 8.97 0.40 3.28
N ILE A 147 8.58 0.98 2.14
CA ILE A 147 7.57 0.37 1.25
C ILE A 147 8.02 -1.00 0.72
N VAL A 148 9.30 -1.16 0.36
CA VAL A 148 9.82 -2.46 -0.10
C VAL A 148 9.79 -3.50 1.03
N GLN A 149 10.14 -3.11 2.25
CA GLN A 149 10.08 -3.99 3.41
C GLN A 149 8.64 -4.41 3.73
N LEU A 150 7.72 -3.44 3.84
CA LEU A 150 6.30 -3.69 4.07
C LEU A 150 5.67 -4.49 2.93
N GLY A 151 6.05 -4.21 1.68
CA GLY A 151 5.61 -4.94 0.50
C GLY A 151 5.99 -6.41 0.51
N ARG A 152 6.98 -6.84 1.31
CA ARG A 152 7.34 -8.26 1.52
C ARG A 152 6.59 -8.92 2.68
N ARG A 153 6.00 -8.13 3.58
CA ARG A 153 5.35 -8.57 4.82
C ARG A 153 3.82 -8.59 4.70
N TYR A 154 3.25 -7.75 3.85
CA TYR A 154 1.81 -7.69 3.64
C TYR A 154 1.41 -8.29 2.28
N GLU A 155 0.22 -8.88 2.24
CA GLU A 155 -0.49 -9.26 1.02
C GLU A 155 -1.03 -8.01 0.33
N ARG A 156 -1.66 -7.12 1.13
CA ARG A 156 -2.18 -5.83 0.69
C ARG A 156 -1.62 -4.72 1.56
N LEU A 157 -1.04 -3.71 0.92
CA LEU A 157 -0.49 -2.53 1.58
C LEU A 157 -1.15 -1.28 1.01
N ILE A 158 -1.79 -0.49 1.87
CA ILE A 158 -2.36 0.81 1.50
C ILE A 158 -1.43 1.90 1.99
N ILE A 159 -0.93 2.73 1.09
CA ILE A 159 -0.07 3.87 1.39
C ILE A 159 -0.92 5.12 1.26
N MET A 160 -1.27 5.73 2.38
CA MET A 160 -1.97 7.01 2.41
C MET A 160 -0.94 8.14 2.45
N VAL A 161 -0.96 8.97 1.41
CA VAL A 161 -0.11 10.15 1.28
C VAL A 161 -0.94 11.37 1.64
N GLN A 162 -0.66 11.95 2.80
CA GLN A 162 -1.29 13.20 3.23
C GLN A 162 -0.53 14.41 2.70
N HIS A 163 -1.25 15.52 2.55
CA HIS A 163 -0.64 16.83 2.35
C HIS A 163 -0.43 17.50 3.72
N ASP A 164 0.79 17.88 4.05
CA ASP A 164 1.11 18.57 5.30
C ASP A 164 0.82 20.07 5.12
N TRP A 165 -0.46 20.46 5.08
CA TRP A 165 -0.84 21.86 4.91
C TRP A 165 -1.20 22.49 6.26
N GLY A 166 -0.43 23.50 6.68
CA GLY A 166 -0.65 24.24 7.94
C GLY A 166 -1.67 25.38 7.86
N GLY A 167 -2.55 25.41 6.84
CA GLY A 167 -3.52 26.49 6.63
C GLY A 167 -4.91 25.99 6.25
N ASN A 168 -5.88 26.90 6.09
CA ASN A 168 -7.29 26.51 5.82
C ASN A 168 -7.64 26.43 4.32
N GLN A 169 -6.66 26.62 3.43
CA GLN A 169 -6.87 26.76 1.98
C GLN A 169 -6.29 25.58 1.21
N GLN A 170 -7.13 24.85 0.47
CA GLN A 170 -6.68 23.77 -0.42
C GLN A 170 -5.85 24.37 -1.56
N ARG A 171 -4.53 24.20 -1.52
CA ARG A 171 -3.66 24.59 -2.63
C ARG A 171 -3.54 23.43 -3.62
N PRO A 172 -3.58 23.70 -4.94
CA PRO A 172 -3.23 22.71 -5.94
C PRO A 172 -1.85 22.11 -5.67
N LEU A 173 -1.68 20.82 -5.97
CA LEU A 173 -0.38 20.17 -5.94
C LEU A 173 0.59 20.93 -6.85
N ASP A 174 1.76 21.29 -6.33
CA ASP A 174 2.83 21.86 -7.13
C ASP A 174 3.42 20.80 -8.07
N GLY A 175 3.99 21.25 -9.20
CA GLY A 175 4.54 20.34 -10.22
C GLY A 175 5.62 19.39 -9.70
N ARG A 176 6.32 19.78 -8.63
CA ARG A 176 7.32 18.92 -7.97
C ARG A 176 6.67 17.81 -7.14
N SER A 177 5.72 18.15 -6.27
CA SER A 177 5.05 17.13 -5.44
C SER A 177 4.20 16.18 -6.28
N SER A 178 3.57 16.66 -7.36
CA SER A 178 2.84 15.80 -8.29
C SER A 178 3.79 14.82 -9.02
N GLY A 179 4.96 15.29 -9.46
CA GLY A 179 6.00 14.44 -10.05
C GLY A 179 6.49 13.35 -9.10
N GLU A 180 6.74 13.68 -7.82
CA GLU A 180 7.16 12.69 -6.82
C GLU A 180 6.06 11.70 -6.46
N LEU A 181 4.79 12.14 -6.40
CA LEU A 181 3.64 11.25 -6.20
C LEU A 181 3.49 10.27 -7.37
N VAL A 182 3.59 10.74 -8.61
CA VAL A 182 3.57 9.86 -9.80
C VAL A 182 4.76 8.90 -9.79
N SER A 183 5.95 9.38 -9.43
CA SER A 183 7.13 8.53 -9.26
C SER A 183 6.91 7.44 -8.22
N LEU A 184 6.26 7.77 -7.10
CA LEU A 184 5.90 6.81 -6.06
C LEU A 184 4.88 5.77 -6.56
N ILE A 185 3.83 6.19 -7.26
CA ILE A 185 2.81 5.30 -7.81
C ILE A 185 3.48 4.29 -8.77
N ASN A 186 4.31 4.78 -9.69
CA ASN A 186 5.04 3.94 -10.63
C ASN A 186 6.00 2.98 -9.91
N PHE A 187 6.69 3.47 -8.88
CA PHE A 187 7.55 2.63 -8.04
C PHE A 187 6.75 1.51 -7.36
N CYS A 188 5.60 1.81 -6.75
CA CYS A 188 4.77 0.82 -6.07
C CYS A 188 4.21 -0.22 -7.05
N ALA A 189 3.73 0.23 -8.21
CA ALA A 189 3.22 -0.65 -9.26
C ALA A 189 4.29 -1.62 -9.78
N ALA A 190 5.56 -1.21 -9.81
CA ALA A 190 6.68 -2.06 -10.22
C ALA A 190 7.09 -3.09 -9.15
N GLN A 191 6.74 -2.88 -7.87
CA GLN A 191 7.12 -3.80 -6.78
C GLN A 191 6.11 -4.93 -6.60
N SER A 192 4.82 -4.62 -6.50
CA SER A 192 3.77 -5.62 -6.22
C SER A 192 2.39 -5.06 -6.54
N HIS A 193 1.52 -5.90 -7.12
CA HIS A 193 0.12 -5.57 -7.36
C HIS A 193 -0.70 -5.35 -6.08
N GLY A 194 -0.19 -5.78 -4.92
CA GLY A 194 -0.85 -5.61 -3.63
C GLY A 194 -0.66 -4.22 -3.00
N ILE A 195 0.15 -3.34 -3.58
CA ILE A 195 0.44 -2.01 -3.02
C ILE A 195 -0.45 -0.96 -3.70
N GLN A 196 -1.27 -0.27 -2.90
CA GLN A 196 -2.14 0.81 -3.37
C GLN A 196 -1.70 2.14 -2.77
N VAL A 197 -1.50 3.17 -3.60
CA VAL A 197 -1.19 4.53 -3.15
C VAL A 197 -2.47 5.38 -3.23
N LEU A 198 -2.82 6.03 -2.13
CA LEU A 198 -3.96 6.93 -2.02
C LEU A 198 -3.47 8.31 -1.60
N TYR A 199 -3.64 9.31 -2.46
CA TYR A 199 -3.40 10.70 -2.10
C TYR A 199 -4.66 11.29 -1.46
N ILE A 200 -4.51 11.83 -0.26
CA ILE A 200 -5.59 12.45 0.50
C ILE A 200 -5.28 13.95 0.60
N PRO A 201 -5.85 14.77 -0.29
CA PRO A 201 -5.80 16.21 -0.15
C PRO A 201 -6.73 16.66 0.98
N GLY A 202 -6.30 17.66 1.74
CA GLY A 202 -7.14 18.33 2.73
C GLY A 202 -6.64 18.18 4.16
N SER A 203 -7.56 18.39 5.10
CA SER A 203 -7.30 18.39 6.53
C SER A 203 -7.17 16.98 7.11
N GLU A 204 -6.64 16.93 8.32
CA GLU A 204 -6.52 15.72 9.13
C GLU A 204 -7.86 14.96 9.28
N SER A 205 -8.98 15.68 9.35
CA SER A 205 -10.32 15.07 9.39
C SER A 205 -10.65 14.22 8.16
N ALA A 206 -10.22 14.62 6.96
CA ALA A 206 -10.40 13.81 5.76
C ALA A 206 -9.57 12.53 5.84
N LEU A 207 -8.32 12.64 6.31
CA LEU A 207 -7.45 11.49 6.54
C LEU A 207 -8.06 10.50 7.53
N VAL A 208 -8.58 10.99 8.66
CA VAL A 208 -9.30 10.18 9.65
C VAL A 208 -10.47 9.42 9.01
N THR A 209 -11.30 10.10 8.22
CA THR A 209 -12.44 9.45 7.54
C THR A 209 -11.98 8.37 6.56
N TRP A 210 -10.89 8.59 5.82
CA TRP A 210 -10.29 7.59 4.94
C TRP A 210 -9.71 6.39 5.69
N ILE A 211 -9.07 6.62 6.84
CA ILE A 211 -8.56 5.57 7.72
C ILE A 211 -9.73 4.71 8.21
N VAL A 212 -10.77 5.33 8.77
CA VAL A 212 -11.95 4.61 9.27
C VAL A 212 -12.67 3.87 8.14
N ALA A 213 -12.83 4.48 6.97
CA ALA A 213 -13.39 3.80 5.80
C ALA A 213 -12.56 2.56 5.40
N SER A 214 -11.24 2.65 5.51
CA SER A 214 -10.34 1.51 5.23
C SER A 214 -10.45 0.43 6.31
N MET A 215 -10.57 0.80 7.58
CA MET A 215 -10.83 -0.12 8.69
C MET A 215 -12.14 -0.87 8.50
N VAL A 216 -13.20 -0.19 8.11
CA VAL A 216 -14.51 -0.81 7.86
C VAL A 216 -14.46 -1.75 6.67
N ARG A 217 -13.83 -1.30 5.58
CA ARG A 217 -13.82 -2.03 4.30
C ARG A 217 -12.93 -3.27 4.32
N PHE A 218 -11.78 -3.20 4.97
CA PHE A 218 -10.77 -4.26 4.95
C PHE A 218 -10.60 -4.95 6.31
N GLY A 219 -11.20 -4.43 7.37
CA GLY A 219 -11.13 -5.01 8.70
C GLY A 219 -11.76 -6.40 8.74
N LEU A 220 -11.17 -7.27 9.54
CA LEU A 220 -11.67 -8.63 9.73
C LEU A 220 -12.98 -8.61 10.53
N ASP A 221 -14.03 -9.19 9.97
CA ASP A 221 -15.34 -9.35 10.58
C ASP A 221 -15.46 -10.71 11.26
N ASP A 222 -14.82 -10.86 12.41
CA ASP A 222 -14.89 -12.11 13.16
C ASP A 222 -14.93 -11.83 14.67
N PRO A 223 -16.10 -12.00 15.32
CA PRO A 223 -16.26 -11.74 16.75
C PRO A 223 -15.53 -12.77 17.61
N THR A 224 -15.11 -13.92 17.05
CA THR A 224 -14.34 -14.93 17.79
C THR A 224 -12.88 -14.51 18.00
N ILE A 225 -12.42 -13.51 17.26
CA ILE A 225 -11.05 -13.03 17.33
C ILE A 225 -11.02 -11.89 18.34
N GLN A 226 -10.40 -12.16 19.49
CA GLN A 226 -10.10 -11.17 20.51
C GLN A 226 -8.59 -11.05 20.61
N LEU A 227 -8.07 -9.91 20.17
CA LEU A 227 -6.64 -9.65 20.18
C LEU A 227 -6.15 -9.43 21.62
N LEU A 228 -4.97 -9.93 21.93
CA LEU A 228 -4.35 -9.77 23.25
C LEU A 228 -3.50 -8.50 23.25
N GLN A 229 -3.62 -7.65 24.26
CA GLN A 229 -2.76 -6.47 24.40
C GLN A 229 -1.30 -6.87 24.67
N GLU A 230 -1.08 -7.92 25.46
CA GLU A 230 0.25 -8.43 25.76
C GLU A 230 0.79 -9.26 24.59
N GLU A 231 2.06 -9.03 24.26
CA GLU A 231 2.76 -9.80 23.23
C GLU A 231 3.21 -11.14 23.82
N THR A 232 2.96 -12.22 23.07
CA THR A 232 3.36 -13.57 23.49
C THR A 232 4.62 -14.03 22.79
N THR A 233 5.39 -14.92 23.40
CA THR A 233 6.57 -15.54 22.76
C THR A 233 6.22 -16.25 21.46
N TRP A 234 5.02 -16.86 21.39
CA TRP A 234 4.54 -17.53 20.19
C TRP A 234 4.20 -16.56 19.07
N GLU A 235 3.63 -15.40 19.40
CA GLU A 235 3.40 -14.30 18.44
C GLU A 235 4.74 -13.87 17.83
N LEU A 236 5.76 -13.63 18.67
CA LEU A 236 7.08 -13.21 18.20
C LEU A 236 7.75 -14.23 17.29
N PHE A 237 7.64 -15.52 17.63
CA PHE A 237 8.14 -16.59 16.78
C PHE A 237 7.52 -16.54 15.37
N LEU A 238 6.19 -16.40 15.28
CA LEU A 238 5.49 -16.31 14.00
C LEU A 238 5.84 -15.02 13.24
N ARG A 239 6.08 -13.92 13.96
CA ARG A 239 6.52 -12.66 13.36
C ARG A 239 7.92 -12.72 12.77
N LYS A 240 8.82 -13.48 13.41
CA LYS A 240 10.14 -13.84 12.84
C LYS A 240 10.01 -14.70 11.58
N ALA A 241 9.05 -15.63 11.57
CA ALA A 241 8.77 -16.46 10.40
C ALA A 241 8.17 -15.66 9.21
N GLY A 242 7.72 -14.42 9.46
CA GLY A 242 7.30 -13.47 8.43
C GLY A 242 5.82 -13.07 8.47
N MET A 243 5.07 -13.44 9.52
CA MET A 243 3.72 -12.94 9.76
C MET A 243 3.73 -11.53 10.36
N ASP A 244 2.69 -10.73 10.11
CA ASP A 244 2.41 -9.53 10.89
C ASP A 244 1.81 -9.87 12.28
N ALA A 245 1.76 -8.89 13.18
CA ALA A 245 1.27 -9.10 14.54
C ALA A 245 -0.20 -9.59 14.60
N PHE A 246 -1.07 -9.06 13.73
CA PHE A 246 -2.47 -9.46 13.67
C PHE A 246 -2.57 -10.92 13.21
N ALA A 247 -1.91 -11.26 12.10
CA ALA A 247 -1.87 -12.61 11.54
C ALA A 247 -1.39 -13.65 12.56
N ALA A 248 -0.31 -13.36 13.29
CA ALA A 248 0.21 -14.25 14.31
C ALA A 248 -0.83 -14.55 15.40
N GLN A 249 -1.51 -13.53 15.91
CA GLN A 249 -2.55 -13.74 16.92
C GLN A 249 -3.76 -14.51 16.38
N VAL A 250 -4.22 -14.21 15.16
CA VAL A 250 -5.36 -14.93 14.57
C VAL A 250 -5.08 -16.42 14.46
N VAL A 251 -3.88 -16.80 14.01
CA VAL A 251 -3.48 -18.21 13.93
C VAL A 251 -3.50 -18.86 15.30
N LEU A 252 -2.93 -18.20 16.31
CA LEU A 252 -2.89 -18.73 17.68
C LEU A 252 -4.30 -18.84 18.30
N ILE A 253 -5.18 -17.86 18.06
CA ILE A 253 -6.57 -17.86 18.53
C ILE A 253 -7.37 -18.98 17.85
N LYS A 254 -7.24 -19.14 16.52
CA LYS A 254 -7.97 -20.19 15.77
C LYS A 254 -7.49 -21.61 16.09
N LEU A 255 -6.28 -21.75 16.61
CA LEU A 255 -5.72 -23.01 17.08
C LEU A 255 -5.77 -23.15 18.60
N ARG A 256 -6.46 -22.24 19.31
CA ARG A 256 -6.59 -22.32 20.75
C ARG A 256 -7.25 -23.64 21.14
N MET A 257 -6.71 -24.27 22.18
CA MET A 257 -7.28 -25.49 22.74
C MET A 257 -8.68 -25.20 23.30
N PRO A 258 -9.68 -26.04 23.03
CA PRO A 258 -11.01 -25.89 23.62
C PRO A 258 -10.95 -26.09 25.14
N ASP A 259 -11.79 -25.37 25.88
CA ASP A 259 -11.83 -25.40 27.36
C ASP A 259 -12.13 -26.81 27.91
N VAL A 260 -12.81 -27.65 27.11
CA VAL A 260 -12.99 -29.07 27.38
C VAL A 260 -12.14 -29.85 26.38
N VAL A 261 -10.98 -30.30 26.84
CA VAL A 261 -10.06 -31.12 26.05
C VAL A 261 -10.64 -32.53 25.91
N PRO A 262 -10.90 -33.03 24.69
CA PRO A 262 -11.31 -34.41 24.52
C PRO A 262 -10.23 -35.34 25.07
N PRO A 263 -10.59 -36.40 25.82
CA PRO A 263 -9.63 -37.27 26.53
C PRO A 263 -8.64 -38.02 25.63
N CYS A 264 -8.77 -37.92 24.30
CA CYS A 264 -7.91 -38.56 23.31
C CYS A 264 -7.28 -37.56 22.33
N SER A 265 -7.31 -36.25 22.64
CA SER A 265 -6.70 -35.23 21.77
C SER A 265 -5.21 -35.07 22.08
N ASP A 266 -4.38 -35.06 21.04
CA ASP A 266 -2.95 -34.79 21.16
C ASP A 266 -2.78 -33.28 21.42
N GLU A 267 -2.32 -32.92 22.62
CA GLU A 267 -2.11 -31.52 23.04
C GLU A 267 -1.22 -30.74 22.06
N ARG A 268 -0.37 -31.44 21.31
CA ARG A 268 0.50 -30.89 20.27
C ARG A 268 -0.26 -30.38 19.04
N SER A 269 -1.55 -30.64 18.94
CA SER A 269 -2.42 -30.21 17.82
C SER A 269 -2.91 -28.76 17.96
N TYR A 270 -2.62 -28.09 19.08
CA TYR A 270 -3.13 -26.76 19.40
C TYR A 270 -2.02 -25.71 19.43
N GLY A 271 -2.41 -24.45 19.28
CA GLY A 271 -1.54 -23.28 19.32
C GLY A 271 -0.40 -23.33 18.29
N LEU A 272 0.79 -22.88 18.71
CA LEU A 272 1.98 -22.87 17.87
C LEU A 272 2.44 -24.29 17.45
N PRO A 273 2.53 -25.29 18.35
CA PRO A 273 2.88 -26.66 17.96
C PRO A 273 1.94 -27.20 16.86
N GLY A 274 0.64 -26.98 17.00
CA GLY A 274 -0.34 -27.37 15.99
C GLY A 274 -0.07 -26.72 14.64
N PHE A 275 0.23 -25.42 14.63
CA PHE A 275 0.57 -24.72 13.39
C PHE A 275 1.85 -25.22 12.73
N VAL A 276 2.90 -25.48 13.52
CA VAL A 276 4.19 -25.97 13.03
C VAL A 276 4.06 -27.38 12.46
N MET A 277 3.26 -28.25 13.10
CA MET A 277 3.03 -29.61 12.61
C MET A 277 2.14 -29.69 11.36
N MET A 278 1.32 -28.67 11.08
CA MET A 278 0.55 -28.61 9.84
C MET A 278 1.48 -28.52 8.62
N GLY A 279 1.21 -29.31 7.59
CA GLY A 279 1.90 -29.16 6.31
C GLY A 279 1.54 -27.86 5.59
N LYS A 280 2.40 -27.41 4.67
CA LYS A 280 2.18 -26.20 3.84
C LYS A 280 0.79 -26.13 3.20
N THR A 281 0.32 -27.23 2.61
CA THR A 281 -0.99 -27.28 1.93
C THR A 281 -2.15 -27.10 2.91
N GLU A 282 -2.04 -27.69 4.10
CA GLU A 282 -3.04 -27.55 5.15
C GLU A 282 -3.07 -26.12 5.70
N ARG A 283 -1.90 -25.50 5.95
CA ARG A 283 -1.83 -24.10 6.37
C ARG A 283 -2.50 -23.17 5.34
N LEU A 284 -2.24 -23.38 4.05
CA LEU A 284 -2.86 -22.59 2.98
C LEU A 284 -4.37 -22.80 2.90
N LYS A 285 -4.84 -24.05 2.98
CA LYS A 285 -6.28 -24.35 2.93
C LYS A 285 -7.04 -23.73 4.10
N ARG A 286 -6.45 -23.78 5.29
CA ARG A 286 -7.11 -23.35 6.54
C ARG A 286 -7.04 -21.84 6.77
N PHE A 287 -5.92 -21.20 6.41
CA PHE A 287 -5.67 -19.79 6.71
C PHE A 287 -5.62 -18.87 5.47
N GLY A 288 -5.52 -19.40 4.24
CA GLY A 288 -5.35 -18.58 3.03
C GLY A 288 -6.44 -17.53 2.82
N ALA A 289 -7.70 -17.90 3.06
CA ALA A 289 -8.83 -16.97 2.99
C ALA A 289 -8.73 -15.82 4.02
N LEU A 290 -8.20 -16.09 5.22
CA LEU A 290 -8.07 -15.09 6.29
C LEU A 290 -6.99 -14.05 5.99
N PHE A 291 -5.93 -14.45 5.29
CA PHE A 291 -4.82 -13.56 4.92
C PHE A 291 -5.11 -12.78 3.63
N GLY A 292 -6.19 -13.12 2.91
CA GLY A 292 -6.53 -12.54 1.61
C GLY A 292 -5.55 -12.91 0.50
N GLY A 293 -4.75 -13.97 0.70
CA GLY A 293 -3.70 -14.41 -0.21
C GLY A 293 -2.84 -15.53 0.36
N ASP A 294 -1.95 -16.06 -0.48
CA ASP A 294 -1.10 -17.21 -0.16
C ASP A 294 0.37 -16.85 0.09
N LYS A 295 0.82 -15.66 -0.30
CA LYS A 295 2.25 -15.30 -0.37
C LYS A 295 2.90 -15.32 1.01
N ILE A 296 2.26 -14.77 2.03
CA ILE A 296 2.75 -14.76 3.40
C ILE A 296 2.77 -16.17 3.97
N LEU A 297 1.69 -16.95 3.80
CA LEU A 297 1.65 -18.34 4.27
C LEU A 297 2.67 -19.25 3.57
N LYS A 298 2.92 -19.04 2.26
CA LYS A 298 3.99 -19.74 1.52
C LYS A 298 5.36 -19.40 2.10
N LYS A 299 5.63 -18.12 2.36
CA LYS A 299 6.89 -17.65 2.95
C LYS A 299 7.10 -18.21 4.36
N VAL A 300 6.07 -18.14 5.20
CA VAL A 300 6.12 -18.66 6.57
C VAL A 300 6.32 -20.17 6.57
N SER A 301 5.64 -20.89 5.68
CA SER A 301 5.85 -22.34 5.55
C SER A 301 7.29 -22.66 5.14
N MET A 302 7.89 -21.91 4.21
CA MET A 302 9.30 -22.08 3.86
C MET A 302 10.24 -21.79 5.03
N ALA A 303 9.93 -20.80 5.87
CA ALA A 303 10.74 -20.48 7.04
C ALA A 303 10.64 -21.53 8.14
N ILE A 304 9.45 -22.10 8.37
CA ILE A 304 9.21 -23.11 9.42
C ILE A 304 9.71 -24.48 8.98
N ASP A 305 9.39 -24.89 7.75
CA ASP A 305 9.72 -26.21 7.20
C ASP A 305 11.16 -26.27 6.65
N GLY A 306 11.86 -25.13 6.64
CA GLY A 306 13.25 -25.03 6.23
C GLY A 306 14.18 -25.80 7.16
N SER A 307 15.26 -26.35 6.62
CA SER A 307 16.33 -26.93 7.43
C SER A 307 17.04 -25.82 8.20
N TRP A 308 16.99 -25.89 9.53
CA TRP A 308 17.76 -25.02 10.42
C TRP A 308 19.22 -25.53 10.42
N THR A 309 20.06 -24.94 9.58
CA THR A 309 21.52 -25.15 9.58
C THR A 309 22.23 -24.10 10.40
#